data_AF-A0A964QPT6-F1
#
_entry.id   AF-A0A964QPT6-F1
#
_cell.length_a   1.000
_cell.length_b   1.000
_cell.length_c   1.000
_cell.angle_alpha   90.00
_cell.angle_beta   90.00
_cell.angle_gamma   90.00
#
_symmetry.space_group_name_H-M   'P 1'
#
loop_
_entity.id
_entity.type
_entity.pdbx_description
1 polymer ?
#
loop_
_entity_poly.entity_id
_entity_poly.type
_entity_poly.pdbx_seq_one_letter_code
_entity_poly.pdbx_strand_id
1 'polypeptide(L)'
;MNLMMVYARAFGSILLALAAVGWLKPAFAAPAPSFDLKRWETGEPVMLEDFAGQIVVLDFFAYWCMPCQKASAEMEQGIQKFHAARKGNAHGIPVRVVSINIEESTPKKTAAFIQKNGTSFVINDRNGETLAKYGGKGIPFLVIIDGSRAKPDAPLFEIIYKNAGFEGTDKLRKIIDFIGSAPRKAALRGESERMIERSDRVILFSALSSGANGEAAISDAGNASLFAIRDEGSKAKDSPSTETLEPAVESPAEKREASGPPRTQRVEADFESVFSSDIVITQGTLGYGQSRGSTEWNVRYAYNSFGLDYRPAAFDFLGFDRHVSEERNALQANLRQRLFAPLTLLVSGGLYEGFTDFRSTWLNEYYRQQFSALPEYVEAEPNGRNISTGLRWEYFPTTGFFQAGVGFLKDEIAPGYEIDFDGLRRGRPNLYTTTYHVSTENILTRRVRLLNEFRIADTTSREKRYGYQSSVNVALGESWVVHAHGGYTQEDPQLEAFYFGSTVEYEATSACLLSLSARYYKDTGEIENSLFSNAAPGVETYQFGVGVRYQWERSALKLYVAPYSTRYEPFGIGTAFFQNLYKDRDWGIAQIAYSLTF
;
A
#
# COMPACT_ATOMS: atom_id res chain seq x y z
N MET A 1 -6.74 8.87 -48.73
CA MET A 1 -7.75 7.88 -48.28
C MET A 1 -7.03 6.64 -47.75
N ASN A 2 -6.71 6.59 -46.44
CA ASN A 2 -6.12 5.40 -45.78
C ASN A 2 -6.07 5.49 -44.23
N LEU A 3 -6.22 6.67 -43.64
CA LEU A 3 -6.03 6.88 -42.20
C LEU A 3 -7.04 6.13 -41.31
N MET A 4 -8.32 6.05 -41.72
CA MET A 4 -9.37 5.35 -40.94
C MET A 4 -9.13 3.85 -40.76
N MET A 5 -8.49 3.17 -41.72
CA MET A 5 -8.22 1.72 -41.62
C MET A 5 -7.19 1.39 -40.52
N VAL A 6 -6.28 2.32 -40.21
CA VAL A 6 -5.30 2.13 -39.13
C VAL A 6 -5.98 2.23 -37.76
N TYR A 7 -6.83 3.25 -37.57
CA TYR A 7 -7.60 3.40 -36.32
C TYR A 7 -8.54 2.23 -36.05
N ALA A 8 -9.22 1.70 -37.08
CA ALA A 8 -10.09 0.53 -36.94
C ALA A 8 -9.34 -0.72 -36.43
N ARG A 9 -8.11 -0.95 -36.90
CA ARG A 9 -7.28 -2.08 -36.45
C ARG A 9 -6.71 -1.87 -35.04
N ALA A 10 -6.31 -0.65 -34.69
CA ALA A 10 -5.86 -0.33 -33.34
C ALA A 10 -6.98 -0.50 -32.29
N PHE A 11 -8.20 -0.01 -32.58
CA PHE A 11 -9.37 -0.21 -31.70
C PHE A 11 -9.75 -1.69 -31.57
N GLY A 12 -9.70 -2.45 -32.67
CA GLY A 12 -9.95 -3.90 -32.64
C GLY A 12 -9.01 -4.65 -31.68
N SER A 13 -7.71 -4.32 -31.69
CA SER A 13 -6.72 -4.92 -30.79
C SER A 13 -6.97 -4.56 -29.32
N ILE A 14 -7.33 -3.31 -29.03
CA ILE A 14 -7.62 -2.85 -27.66
C ILE A 14 -8.91 -3.47 -27.12
N LEU A 15 -9.96 -3.60 -27.96
CA LEU A 15 -11.18 -4.32 -27.60
C LEU A 15 -10.95 -5.82 -27.38
N LEU A 16 -10.04 -6.44 -28.13
CA LEU A 16 -9.65 -7.84 -27.88
C LEU A 16 -8.92 -8.01 -26.54
N ALA A 17 -8.04 -7.07 -26.19
CA ALA A 17 -7.35 -7.07 -24.89
C ALA A 17 -8.33 -6.87 -23.72
N LEU A 18 -9.27 -5.93 -23.84
CA LEU A 18 -10.32 -5.72 -22.84
C LEU A 18 -11.28 -6.92 -22.73
N ALA A 19 -11.58 -7.58 -23.84
CA ALA A 19 -12.36 -8.82 -23.84
C ALA A 19 -11.61 -9.98 -23.14
N ALA A 20 -10.28 -10.06 -23.27
CA ALA A 20 -9.47 -11.08 -22.59
C ALA A 20 -9.48 -10.90 -21.05
N VAL A 21 -9.45 -9.67 -20.55
CA VAL A 21 -9.59 -9.38 -19.11
C VAL A 21 -10.94 -9.87 -18.57
N GLY A 22 -12.01 -9.75 -19.36
CA GLY A 22 -13.34 -10.28 -19.02
C GLY A 22 -13.47 -11.82 -19.00
N TRP A 23 -12.41 -12.57 -19.31
CA TRP A 23 -12.41 -14.04 -19.33
C TRP A 23 -11.54 -14.69 -18.25
N LEU A 24 -10.85 -13.90 -17.43
CA LEU A 24 -10.33 -14.37 -16.15
C LEU A 24 -11.50 -14.66 -15.20
N LYS A 25 -11.91 -15.93 -15.12
CA LYS A 25 -12.77 -16.41 -14.03
C LYS A 25 -12.09 -16.04 -12.70
N PRO A 26 -12.79 -15.45 -11.72
CA PRO A 26 -12.20 -15.24 -10.40
C PRO A 26 -11.93 -16.60 -9.77
N ALA A 27 -10.66 -16.90 -9.52
CA ALA A 27 -10.18 -18.23 -9.08
C ALA A 27 -10.37 -18.43 -7.56
N PHE A 28 -11.61 -18.29 -7.07
CA PHE A 28 -11.99 -18.49 -5.66
C PHE A 28 -12.04 -19.98 -5.22
N ALA A 29 -11.62 -20.90 -6.08
CA ALA A 29 -11.63 -22.33 -5.82
C ALA A 29 -10.23 -22.92 -6.08
N ALA A 30 -9.46 -23.10 -5.00
CA ALA A 30 -8.26 -23.92 -5.04
C ALA A 30 -8.65 -25.38 -4.76
N PRO A 31 -8.07 -26.38 -5.46
CA PRO A 31 -8.31 -27.79 -5.15
C PRO A 31 -7.82 -28.10 -3.73
N ALA A 32 -8.62 -28.84 -2.96
CA ALA A 32 -8.24 -29.24 -1.61
C ALA A 32 -7.17 -30.35 -1.63
N PRO A 33 -6.07 -30.23 -0.87
CA PRO A 33 -5.09 -31.31 -0.73
C PRO A 33 -5.71 -32.56 -0.11
N SER A 34 -5.55 -33.71 -0.75
CA SER A 34 -5.94 -35.02 -0.20
C SER A 34 -5.18 -35.32 1.10
N PHE A 35 -5.85 -35.94 2.07
CA PHE A 35 -5.24 -36.48 3.27
C PHE A 35 -5.66 -37.95 3.49
N ASP A 36 -4.81 -38.70 4.17
CA ASP A 36 -5.08 -40.02 4.75
C ASP A 36 -4.57 -39.96 6.20
N LEU A 37 -5.51 -39.90 7.16
CA LEU A 37 -5.23 -39.72 8.58
C LEU A 37 -6.02 -40.71 9.41
N LYS A 38 -5.57 -40.97 10.64
CA LYS A 38 -6.20 -41.98 11.51
C LYS A 38 -7.19 -41.37 12.50
N ARG A 39 -8.39 -41.94 12.56
CA ARG A 39 -9.44 -41.59 13.54
C ARG A 39 -8.92 -41.78 14.96
N TRP A 40 -9.21 -40.80 15.81
CA TRP A 40 -8.79 -40.75 17.21
C TRP A 40 -9.19 -41.98 18.02
N GLU A 41 -10.44 -42.42 17.84
CA GLU A 41 -11.08 -43.42 18.70
C GLU A 41 -10.74 -44.86 18.31
N THR A 42 -10.61 -45.12 17.00
CA THR A 42 -10.55 -46.48 16.43
C THR A 42 -9.22 -46.78 15.72
N GLY A 43 -8.44 -45.77 15.34
CA GLY A 43 -7.24 -45.91 14.52
C GLY A 43 -7.51 -46.23 13.04
N GLU A 44 -8.77 -46.29 12.62
CA GLU A 44 -9.19 -46.48 11.23
C GLU A 44 -8.67 -45.34 10.33
N PRO A 45 -8.31 -45.62 9.06
CA PRO A 45 -8.01 -44.57 8.09
C PRO A 45 -9.26 -43.76 7.78
N VAL A 46 -9.06 -42.47 7.49
CA VAL A 46 -10.07 -41.50 7.07
C VAL A 46 -9.44 -40.64 5.99
N MET A 47 -10.07 -40.62 4.82
CA MET A 47 -9.61 -39.90 3.64
C MET A 47 -10.51 -38.68 3.36
N LEU A 48 -10.04 -37.72 2.55
CA LEU A 48 -10.89 -36.58 2.14
C LEU A 48 -12.09 -37.06 1.30
N GLU A 49 -11.87 -38.12 0.51
CA GLU A 49 -12.82 -38.75 -0.39
C GLU A 49 -14.03 -39.36 0.34
N ASP A 50 -13.90 -39.75 1.61
CA ASP A 50 -14.99 -40.26 2.46
C ASP A 50 -16.11 -39.23 2.69
N PHE A 51 -15.82 -37.95 2.44
CA PHE A 51 -16.75 -36.82 2.59
C PHE A 51 -17.35 -36.35 1.25
N ALA A 52 -17.24 -37.14 0.18
CA ALA A 52 -17.85 -36.81 -1.11
C ALA A 52 -19.37 -36.56 -0.99
N GLY A 53 -19.86 -35.52 -1.66
CA GLY A 53 -21.25 -35.05 -1.55
C GLY A 53 -21.56 -34.19 -0.32
N GLN A 54 -20.56 -33.84 0.51
CA GLN A 54 -20.72 -33.07 1.74
C GLN A 54 -19.92 -31.74 1.70
N ILE A 55 -20.30 -30.79 2.55
CA ILE A 55 -19.47 -29.63 2.89
C ILE A 55 -18.62 -30.01 4.11
N VAL A 56 -17.30 -29.96 3.97
CA VAL A 56 -16.36 -30.37 5.03
C VAL A 56 -15.80 -29.14 5.72
N VAL A 57 -15.79 -29.14 7.05
CA VAL A 57 -15.23 -28.08 7.89
C VAL A 57 -14.10 -28.68 8.73
N LEU A 58 -12.85 -28.39 8.37
CA LEU A 58 -11.68 -28.85 9.12
C LEU A 58 -11.42 -27.90 10.30
N ASP A 59 -11.23 -28.45 11.49
CA ASP A 59 -10.99 -27.72 12.75
C ASP A 59 -9.68 -28.19 13.38
N PHE A 60 -8.57 -27.55 13.03
CA PHE A 60 -7.24 -27.95 13.50
C PHE A 60 -6.97 -27.42 14.92
N PHE A 61 -6.66 -28.32 15.87
CA PHE A 61 -6.53 -28.02 17.29
C PHE A 61 -5.42 -28.82 17.99
N ALA A 62 -5.09 -28.39 19.21
CA ALA A 62 -4.31 -29.14 20.20
C ALA A 62 -4.87 -28.86 21.61
N TYR A 63 -4.68 -29.79 22.55
CA TYR A 63 -5.29 -29.68 23.89
C TYR A 63 -4.84 -28.44 24.69
N TRP A 64 -3.63 -27.94 24.43
CA TRP A 64 -3.01 -26.81 25.13
C TRP A 64 -3.41 -25.45 24.54
N CYS A 65 -3.99 -25.43 23.36
CA CYS A 65 -4.41 -24.22 22.66
C CYS A 65 -5.65 -23.61 23.34
N MET A 66 -5.45 -22.54 24.12
CA MET A 66 -6.54 -21.83 24.80
C MET A 66 -7.63 -21.31 23.83
N PRO A 67 -7.32 -20.63 22.70
CA PRO A 67 -8.37 -20.19 21.77
C PRO A 67 -9.13 -21.35 21.10
N CYS A 68 -8.47 -22.50 20.90
CA CYS A 68 -9.09 -23.69 20.30
C CYS A 68 -10.25 -24.23 21.15
N GLN A 69 -10.25 -24.03 22.48
CA GLN A 69 -11.36 -24.48 23.34
C GLN A 69 -12.68 -23.81 22.95
N LYS A 70 -12.67 -22.52 22.60
CA LYS A 70 -13.87 -21.82 22.10
C LYS A 70 -14.17 -22.22 20.66
N ALA A 71 -13.15 -22.31 19.80
CA ALA A 71 -13.32 -22.64 18.38
C ALA A 71 -13.96 -24.02 18.19
N SER A 72 -13.36 -25.10 18.70
CA SER A 72 -13.86 -26.47 18.50
C SER A 72 -15.22 -26.72 19.13
N ALA A 73 -15.52 -26.10 20.29
CA ALA A 73 -16.84 -26.16 20.90
C ALA A 73 -17.93 -25.47 20.03
N GLU A 74 -17.60 -24.34 19.40
CA GLU A 74 -18.47 -23.65 18.46
C GLU A 74 -18.56 -24.36 17.10
N MET A 75 -17.53 -25.09 16.66
CA MET A 75 -17.65 -25.94 15.46
C MET A 75 -18.66 -27.07 15.73
N GLU A 76 -18.54 -27.75 16.87
CA GLU A 76 -19.46 -28.84 17.23
C GLU A 76 -20.90 -28.33 17.47
N GLN A 77 -21.09 -27.30 18.30
CA GLN A 77 -22.44 -26.80 18.63
C GLN A 77 -23.03 -25.92 17.53
N GLY A 78 -22.26 -24.93 17.08
CA GLY A 78 -22.72 -23.86 16.20
C GLY A 78 -22.66 -24.17 14.71
N ILE A 79 -21.92 -25.21 14.29
CA ILE A 79 -21.87 -25.70 12.90
C ILE A 79 -22.41 -27.13 12.78
N GLN A 80 -21.75 -28.14 13.36
CA GLN A 80 -22.12 -29.56 13.19
C GLN A 80 -23.56 -29.85 13.62
N LYS A 81 -23.92 -29.52 14.88
CA LYS A 81 -25.28 -29.72 15.40
C LYS A 81 -26.30 -28.78 14.73
N PHE A 82 -25.91 -27.53 14.46
CA PHE A 82 -26.75 -26.52 13.79
C PHE A 82 -27.22 -26.97 12.39
N HIS A 83 -26.34 -27.55 11.58
CA HIS A 83 -26.66 -28.06 10.24
C HIS A 83 -27.25 -29.48 10.29
N ALA A 84 -26.82 -30.34 11.21
CA ALA A 84 -27.46 -31.66 11.39
C ALA A 84 -28.96 -31.52 11.75
N ALA A 85 -29.32 -30.60 12.63
CA ALA A 85 -30.71 -30.28 12.97
C ALA A 85 -31.54 -29.76 11.78
N ARG A 86 -30.88 -29.15 10.77
CA ARG A 86 -31.49 -28.68 9.52
C ARG A 86 -31.44 -29.70 8.38
N LYS A 87 -30.78 -30.85 8.59
CA LYS A 87 -30.45 -31.87 7.57
C LYS A 87 -29.52 -31.33 6.46
N GLY A 88 -28.73 -30.29 6.74
CA GLY A 88 -27.77 -29.71 5.81
C GLY A 88 -27.60 -28.19 5.94
N ASN A 89 -27.02 -27.59 4.90
CA ASN A 89 -27.03 -26.15 4.66
C ASN A 89 -28.38 -25.68 4.06
N ALA A 90 -28.50 -24.39 3.73
CA ALA A 90 -29.67 -23.80 3.07
C ALA A 90 -30.08 -24.46 1.74
N HIS A 91 -29.18 -25.21 1.09
CA HIS A 91 -29.42 -25.97 -0.14
C HIS A 91 -29.62 -27.48 0.10
N GLY A 92 -29.69 -27.93 1.37
CA GLY A 92 -29.89 -29.34 1.73
C GLY A 92 -28.64 -30.22 1.60
N ILE A 93 -27.45 -29.61 1.40
CA ILE A 93 -26.18 -30.33 1.32
C ILE A 93 -25.73 -30.70 2.74
N PRO A 94 -25.38 -31.97 3.04
CA PRO A 94 -24.88 -32.35 4.36
C PRO A 94 -23.60 -31.60 4.74
N VAL A 95 -23.47 -31.25 6.01
CA VAL A 95 -22.30 -30.55 6.57
C VAL A 95 -21.61 -31.46 7.58
N ARG A 96 -20.28 -31.54 7.52
CA ARG A 96 -19.45 -32.32 8.43
C ARG A 96 -18.29 -31.49 8.98
N VAL A 97 -18.23 -31.36 10.30
CA VAL A 97 -17.03 -30.93 11.02
C VAL A 97 -16.09 -32.13 11.17
N VAL A 98 -14.79 -31.90 10.96
CA VAL A 98 -13.70 -32.84 11.17
C VAL A 98 -12.64 -32.14 12.00
N SER A 99 -12.60 -32.41 13.32
CA SER A 99 -11.58 -31.81 14.18
C SER A 99 -10.26 -32.58 14.04
N ILE A 100 -9.18 -31.88 13.74
CA ILE A 100 -7.87 -32.44 13.44
C ILE A 100 -6.91 -32.14 14.60
N ASN A 101 -6.58 -33.16 15.38
CA ASN A 101 -5.63 -33.06 16.47
C ASN A 101 -4.19 -33.08 15.91
N ILE A 102 -3.42 -32.02 16.13
CA ILE A 102 -2.00 -31.93 15.71
C ILE A 102 -1.00 -32.39 16.80
N GLU A 103 -1.49 -32.89 17.94
CA GLU A 103 -0.70 -33.10 19.16
C GLU A 103 -0.78 -34.55 19.66
N GLU A 104 0.29 -35.33 19.45
CA GLU A 104 0.35 -36.75 19.85
C GLU A 104 0.83 -36.97 21.30
N SER A 105 1.64 -36.07 21.88
CA SER A 105 2.46 -36.35 23.07
C SER A 105 1.68 -36.71 24.33
N THR A 106 0.45 -36.20 24.48
CA THR A 106 -0.29 -36.30 25.75
C THR A 106 -1.75 -36.76 25.57
N PRO A 107 -2.01 -38.01 25.16
CA PRO A 107 -3.35 -38.45 24.75
C PRO A 107 -4.45 -38.28 25.81
N LYS A 108 -4.12 -38.35 27.10
CA LYS A 108 -5.07 -38.13 28.20
C LYS A 108 -5.61 -36.69 28.25
N LYS A 109 -4.79 -35.70 27.89
CA LYS A 109 -5.24 -34.28 27.84
C LYS A 109 -6.04 -34.00 26.56
N THR A 110 -5.66 -34.61 25.43
CA THR A 110 -6.45 -34.55 24.19
C THR A 110 -7.84 -35.17 24.39
N ALA A 111 -7.93 -36.34 25.03
CA ALA A 111 -9.22 -36.93 25.40
C ALA A 111 -10.07 -36.02 26.30
N ALA A 112 -9.47 -35.32 27.27
CA ALA A 112 -10.17 -34.36 28.11
C ALA A 112 -10.65 -33.11 27.35
N PHE A 113 -9.87 -32.61 26.38
CA PHE A 113 -10.29 -31.53 25.48
C PHE A 113 -11.48 -31.96 24.61
N ILE A 114 -11.40 -33.15 23.99
CA ILE A 114 -12.47 -33.74 23.17
C ILE A 114 -13.76 -33.88 24.00
N GLN A 115 -13.67 -34.44 25.20
CA GLN A 115 -14.82 -34.59 26.10
C GLN A 115 -15.41 -33.25 26.54
N LYS A 116 -14.57 -32.25 26.86
CA LYS A 116 -15.00 -30.92 27.31
C LYS A 116 -15.74 -30.15 26.21
N ASN A 117 -15.22 -30.18 24.99
CA ASN A 117 -15.75 -29.41 23.87
C ASN A 117 -16.81 -30.18 23.07
N GLY A 118 -16.88 -31.50 23.28
CA GLY A 118 -17.88 -32.40 22.69
C GLY A 118 -17.62 -32.79 21.24
N THR A 119 -16.41 -32.57 20.72
CA THR A 119 -16.05 -32.75 19.30
C THR A 119 -16.30 -34.19 18.84
N SER A 120 -17.30 -34.37 17.98
CA SER A 120 -17.90 -35.68 17.66
C SER A 120 -17.16 -36.50 16.61
N PHE A 121 -16.23 -35.91 15.87
CA PHE A 121 -15.44 -36.60 14.85
C PHE A 121 -14.01 -36.05 14.83
N VAL A 122 -13.04 -36.87 15.26
CA VAL A 122 -11.64 -36.45 15.47
C VAL A 122 -10.67 -37.36 14.73
N ILE A 123 -9.71 -36.78 14.02
CA ILE A 123 -8.59 -37.46 13.34
C ILE A 123 -7.24 -36.88 13.79
N ASN A 124 -6.15 -37.61 13.61
CA ASN A 124 -4.80 -37.20 14.07
C ASN A 124 -3.87 -36.84 12.92
N ASP A 125 -3.40 -35.59 12.89
CA ASP A 125 -2.33 -35.08 12.02
C ASP A 125 -1.01 -34.97 12.82
N ARG A 126 -0.45 -36.13 13.19
CA ARG A 126 0.62 -36.29 14.22
C ARG A 126 1.88 -35.46 13.97
N ASN A 127 2.16 -35.13 12.70
CA ASN A 127 3.34 -34.37 12.26
C ASN A 127 3.03 -32.90 11.93
N GLY A 128 1.75 -32.47 11.99
CA GLY A 128 1.31 -31.16 11.46
C GLY A 128 1.40 -31.03 9.94
N GLU A 129 1.64 -32.14 9.22
CA GLU A 129 1.80 -32.15 7.76
C GLU A 129 0.54 -31.73 7.03
N THR A 130 -0.64 -32.10 7.53
CA THR A 130 -1.93 -31.76 6.92
C THR A 130 -2.27 -30.31 7.18
N LEU A 131 -2.01 -29.81 8.40
CA LEU A 131 -2.09 -28.38 8.72
C LEU A 131 -1.23 -27.56 7.74
N ALA A 132 0.02 -27.98 7.53
CA ALA A 132 0.94 -27.33 6.59
C ALA A 132 0.46 -27.44 5.12
N LYS A 133 -0.04 -28.60 4.66
CA LYS A 133 -0.60 -28.79 3.30
C LYS A 133 -1.77 -27.85 3.01
N TYR A 134 -2.64 -27.57 3.99
CA TYR A 134 -3.73 -26.59 3.86
C TYR A 134 -3.28 -25.12 4.06
N GLY A 135 -1.99 -24.89 4.36
CA GLY A 135 -1.39 -23.57 4.53
C GLY A 135 -1.53 -22.97 5.94
N GLY A 136 -1.89 -23.78 6.94
CA GLY A 136 -1.91 -23.37 8.34
C GLY A 136 -0.51 -23.33 8.93
N LYS A 137 -0.20 -22.29 9.72
CA LYS A 137 1.08 -22.10 10.43
C LYS A 137 0.94 -22.07 11.96
N GLY A 138 -0.29 -22.22 12.46
CA GLY A 138 -0.66 -22.14 13.87
C GLY A 138 -2.11 -22.60 14.06
N ILE A 139 -2.60 -22.61 15.30
CA ILE A 139 -3.94 -23.10 15.65
C ILE A 139 -4.66 -22.15 16.63
N PRO A 140 -6.01 -22.08 16.63
CA PRO A 140 -6.93 -22.85 15.77
C PRO A 140 -6.83 -22.42 14.31
N PHE A 141 -6.99 -23.35 13.40
CA PHE A 141 -7.04 -23.08 11.96
C PHE A 141 -8.25 -23.79 11.37
N LEU A 142 -9.04 -23.06 10.60
CA LEU A 142 -10.33 -23.51 10.08
C LEU A 142 -10.29 -23.53 8.55
N VAL A 143 -10.86 -24.57 7.94
CA VAL A 143 -11.01 -24.69 6.48
C VAL A 143 -12.42 -25.13 6.14
N ILE A 144 -13.07 -24.51 5.14
CA ILE A 144 -14.34 -24.99 4.56
C ILE A 144 -14.08 -25.45 3.13
N ILE A 145 -14.49 -26.69 2.84
CA ILE A 145 -14.32 -27.37 1.56
C ILE A 145 -15.70 -27.69 0.98
N ASP A 146 -15.94 -27.27 -0.27
CA ASP A 146 -17.06 -27.77 -1.07
C ASP A 146 -16.68 -29.14 -1.66
N GLY A 147 -17.21 -30.21 -1.06
CA GLY A 147 -17.21 -31.56 -1.63
C GLY A 147 -18.55 -31.95 -2.25
N SER A 148 -19.53 -31.04 -2.37
CA SER A 148 -20.88 -31.34 -2.87
C SER A 148 -20.90 -31.81 -4.33
N ARG A 149 -19.85 -31.46 -5.09
CA ARG A 149 -19.64 -31.84 -6.49
C ARG A 149 -18.66 -33.01 -6.65
N ALA A 150 -18.00 -33.46 -5.58
CA ALA A 150 -17.11 -34.60 -5.60
C ALA A 150 -17.88 -35.91 -5.82
N LYS A 151 -17.29 -36.80 -6.63
CA LYS A 151 -17.78 -38.15 -6.90
C LYS A 151 -16.65 -39.17 -6.78
N PRO A 152 -16.93 -40.46 -6.59
CA PRO A 152 -15.91 -41.51 -6.54
C PRO A 152 -15.03 -41.62 -7.81
N ASP A 153 -15.56 -41.19 -8.95
CA ASP A 153 -14.88 -41.13 -10.26
C ASP A 153 -14.29 -39.75 -10.60
N ALA A 154 -14.59 -38.72 -9.81
CA ALA A 154 -14.13 -37.34 -10.00
C ALA A 154 -14.18 -36.54 -8.67
N PRO A 155 -13.11 -36.61 -7.83
CA PRO A 155 -13.06 -35.93 -6.54
C PRO A 155 -12.83 -34.41 -6.70
N LEU A 156 -13.90 -33.68 -7.01
CA LEU A 156 -13.94 -32.21 -7.01
C LEU A 156 -14.18 -31.68 -5.59
N PHE A 157 -13.10 -31.61 -4.81
CA PHE A 157 -13.06 -30.90 -3.53
C PHE A 157 -12.39 -29.53 -3.70
N GLU A 158 -13.12 -28.45 -3.43
CA GLU A 158 -12.65 -27.07 -3.60
C GLU A 158 -12.62 -26.34 -2.24
N ILE A 159 -11.48 -25.73 -1.88
CA ILE A 159 -11.39 -24.87 -0.69
C ILE A 159 -12.13 -23.57 -0.97
N ILE A 160 -13.16 -23.28 -0.17
CA ILE A 160 -13.99 -22.07 -0.25
C ILE A 160 -13.59 -21.03 0.79
N TYR A 161 -13.05 -21.46 1.93
CA TYR A 161 -12.55 -20.59 3.00
C TYR A 161 -11.42 -21.29 3.76
N LYS A 162 -10.42 -20.51 4.19
CA LYS A 162 -9.42 -20.94 5.19
C LYS A 162 -9.06 -19.74 6.06
N ASN A 163 -8.81 -19.94 7.35
CA ASN A 163 -8.45 -18.87 8.27
C ASN A 163 -7.66 -19.35 9.50
N ALA A 164 -6.77 -18.50 10.00
CA ALA A 164 -6.14 -18.66 11.32
C ALA A 164 -6.97 -17.91 12.38
N GLY A 165 -7.36 -18.62 13.44
CA GLY A 165 -8.31 -18.13 14.42
C GLY A 165 -9.76 -18.53 14.13
N PHE A 166 -10.68 -17.97 14.91
CA PHE A 166 -12.11 -18.23 14.85
C PHE A 166 -12.90 -16.93 15.09
N GLU A 167 -13.58 -16.46 14.04
CA GLU A 167 -14.29 -15.16 14.01
C GLU A 167 -15.75 -15.21 14.50
N GLY A 168 -16.23 -16.38 14.94
CA GLY A 168 -17.65 -16.61 15.23
C GLY A 168 -18.39 -17.38 14.13
N THR A 169 -19.43 -18.12 14.51
CA THR A 169 -20.10 -19.07 13.60
C THR A 169 -20.96 -18.43 12.53
N ASP A 170 -21.40 -17.17 12.68
CA ASP A 170 -22.30 -16.54 11.69
C ASP A 170 -21.61 -16.20 10.37
N LYS A 171 -20.28 -15.97 10.36
CA LYS A 171 -19.50 -15.86 9.12
C LYS A 171 -19.45 -17.21 8.41
N LEU A 172 -19.15 -18.27 9.16
CA LEU A 172 -19.02 -19.63 8.64
C LEU A 172 -20.36 -20.18 8.12
N ARG A 173 -21.46 -19.98 8.85
CA ARG A 173 -22.83 -20.33 8.40
C ARG A 173 -23.17 -19.68 7.07
N LYS A 174 -22.91 -18.37 6.91
CA LYS A 174 -23.16 -17.65 5.64
C LYS A 174 -22.35 -18.22 4.47
N ILE A 175 -21.12 -18.67 4.71
CA ILE A 175 -20.28 -19.32 3.68
C ILE A 175 -20.84 -20.71 3.35
N ILE A 176 -21.14 -21.53 4.36
CA ILE A 176 -21.69 -22.88 4.22
C ILE A 176 -23.05 -22.86 3.51
N ASP A 177 -23.94 -21.93 3.86
CA ASP A 177 -25.26 -21.76 3.25
C ASP A 177 -25.21 -21.16 1.83
N PHE A 178 -24.08 -20.58 1.41
CA PHE A 178 -23.89 -20.11 0.03
C PHE A 178 -23.42 -21.22 -0.94
N ILE A 179 -22.80 -22.29 -0.43
CA ILE A 179 -22.37 -23.44 -1.24
C ILE A 179 -23.60 -24.17 -1.80
N GLY A 180 -23.61 -24.40 -3.12
CA GLY A 180 -24.77 -24.93 -3.84
C GLY A 180 -25.69 -23.87 -4.44
N SER A 181 -25.47 -22.58 -4.18
CA SER A 181 -26.19 -21.51 -4.87
C SER A 181 -25.85 -21.48 -6.37
N ALA A 182 -26.86 -21.37 -7.22
CA ALA A 182 -26.68 -21.45 -8.67
C ALA A 182 -25.94 -20.21 -9.22
N PRO A 183 -24.97 -20.37 -10.15
CA PRO A 183 -24.20 -19.25 -10.69
C PRO A 183 -25.12 -18.22 -11.36
N ARG A 184 -24.95 -16.94 -11.00
CA ARG A 184 -25.87 -15.81 -11.24
C ARG A 184 -25.94 -15.33 -12.71
N LYS A 185 -26.10 -16.25 -13.67
CA LYS A 185 -26.12 -15.99 -15.13
C LYS A 185 -27.51 -15.75 -15.73
N ALA A 186 -28.60 -16.01 -15.01
CA ALA A 186 -29.96 -15.94 -15.56
C ALA A 186 -30.65 -14.56 -15.44
N ALA A 187 -30.20 -13.68 -14.54
CA ALA A 187 -30.91 -12.43 -14.21
C ALA A 187 -30.58 -11.24 -15.13
N LEU A 188 -29.37 -11.19 -15.70
CA LEU A 188 -28.83 -10.00 -16.41
C LEU A 188 -29.35 -9.82 -17.85
N ARG A 189 -30.48 -10.44 -18.22
CA ARG A 189 -31.02 -10.39 -19.60
C ARG A 189 -32.24 -9.47 -19.78
N GLY A 190 -32.63 -8.72 -18.74
CA GLY A 190 -33.80 -7.84 -18.76
C GLY A 190 -33.52 -6.34 -18.61
N GLU A 191 -32.31 -5.93 -18.22
CA GLU A 191 -32.02 -4.54 -17.82
C GLU A 191 -31.00 -3.81 -18.73
N SER A 192 -30.37 -4.51 -19.68
CA SER A 192 -29.31 -3.95 -20.54
C SER A 192 -29.78 -3.03 -21.68
N GLU A 193 -31.08 -2.80 -21.84
CA GLU A 193 -31.64 -1.97 -22.93
C GLU A 193 -31.93 -0.52 -22.52
N ARG A 194 -31.64 -0.11 -21.27
CA ARG A 194 -31.85 1.27 -20.79
C ARG A 194 -30.72 1.82 -19.92
N MET A 195 -29.48 1.83 -20.41
CA MET A 195 -28.47 2.87 -20.11
C MET A 195 -27.23 2.76 -21.00
N ILE A 196 -27.27 3.37 -22.20
CA ILE A 196 -26.07 3.76 -22.96
C ILE A 196 -26.34 5.13 -23.58
N GLU A 197 -26.00 6.20 -22.86
CA GLU A 197 -25.76 7.52 -23.47
C GLU A 197 -24.68 8.27 -22.69
N ARG A 198 -23.71 8.82 -23.44
CA ARG A 198 -22.45 9.46 -23.01
C ARG A 198 -21.44 8.51 -22.33
N SER A 199 -20.18 8.34 -22.78
CA SER A 199 -19.17 9.26 -23.37
C SER A 199 -18.51 10.17 -22.33
N ASP A 200 -17.20 10.42 -22.34
CA ASP A 200 -16.00 9.70 -22.87
C ASP A 200 -14.78 10.47 -22.29
N ARG A 201 -13.60 9.83 -22.16
CA ARG A 201 -12.27 10.47 -21.87
C ARG A 201 -12.11 11.23 -20.54
N VAL A 202 -10.88 11.60 -20.14
CA VAL A 202 -9.69 10.75 -19.94
C VAL A 202 -8.78 11.41 -18.87
N ILE A 203 -9.06 11.08 -17.59
CA ILE A 203 -8.08 11.04 -16.48
C ILE A 203 -7.48 12.48 -16.20
N LEU A 204 -6.29 12.89 -15.70
CA LEU A 204 -4.89 12.42 -15.50
C LEU A 204 -4.07 13.61 -14.73
N PHE A 205 -3.25 13.49 -13.63
CA PHE A 205 -2.08 14.40 -13.15
C PHE A 205 -1.24 13.76 -11.97
N SER A 206 0.09 14.02 -11.88
CA SER A 206 1.11 13.43 -10.96
C SER A 206 2.40 14.28 -10.67
N ALA A 207 3.00 14.21 -9.46
CA ALA A 207 4.48 14.29 -9.23
C ALA A 207 4.97 13.91 -7.79
N LEU A 208 6.04 13.10 -7.71
CA LEU A 208 7.05 12.96 -6.61
C LEU A 208 6.63 12.46 -5.20
N SER A 209 6.18 11.20 -5.16
CA SER A 209 6.26 10.30 -3.99
C SER A 209 7.64 10.29 -3.30
N SER A 210 7.71 10.20 -1.97
CA SER A 210 8.95 9.88 -1.23
C SER A 210 8.63 9.09 0.05
N GLY A 211 9.40 8.02 0.31
CA GLY A 211 9.29 7.21 1.54
C GLY A 211 8.39 5.97 1.47
N ALA A 212 8.64 5.03 0.55
CA ALA A 212 7.93 3.74 0.46
C ALA A 212 8.33 2.71 1.54
N ASN A 213 8.43 3.16 2.80
CA ASN A 213 8.52 2.30 3.98
C ASN A 213 7.14 1.66 4.27
N GLY A 214 7.08 0.64 5.12
CA GLY A 214 5.87 -0.16 5.41
C GLY A 214 4.82 0.52 6.30
N GLU A 215 4.29 1.69 5.88
CA GLU A 215 3.22 2.42 6.59
C GLU A 215 2.30 3.25 5.65
N ALA A 216 2.31 2.93 4.35
CA ALA A 216 1.94 3.82 3.25
C ALA A 216 0.43 4.06 3.01
N ALA A 217 -0.40 4.10 4.06
CA ALA A 217 -1.81 4.46 3.97
C ALA A 217 -2.10 5.93 4.33
N ILE A 218 -1.30 6.56 5.18
CA ILE A 218 -1.58 7.90 5.75
C ILE A 218 -0.33 8.82 5.72
N SER A 219 0.88 8.26 5.75
CA SER A 219 2.13 9.00 5.55
C SER A 219 2.37 9.42 4.09
N ASP A 220 1.86 8.65 3.12
CA ASP A 220 2.10 8.85 1.68
C ASP A 220 1.14 9.86 1.01
N ALA A 221 0.52 10.74 1.81
CA ALA A 221 -0.15 11.96 1.34
C ALA A 221 0.84 13.14 1.24
N GLY A 222 1.69 13.31 2.26
CA GLY A 222 2.54 14.50 2.50
C GLY A 222 3.77 14.66 1.59
N ASN A 223 3.76 14.13 0.37
CA ASN A 223 4.83 14.35 -0.62
C ASN A 223 4.23 14.61 -2.01
N ALA A 224 3.70 15.83 -2.20
CA ALA A 224 3.16 16.31 -3.48
C ALA A 224 3.63 17.75 -3.81
N SER A 225 4.92 18.04 -3.58
CA SER A 225 5.55 19.34 -3.89
C SER A 225 5.85 19.51 -5.40
N LEU A 226 4.77 19.70 -6.17
CA LEU A 226 4.78 20.02 -7.60
C LEU A 226 5.52 21.33 -7.90
N PHE A 227 6.65 21.28 -8.62
CA PHE A 227 7.34 22.50 -9.06
C PHE A 227 7.80 22.54 -10.53
N ALA A 228 7.20 23.50 -11.24
CA ALA A 228 7.70 24.25 -12.39
C ALA A 228 8.60 23.52 -13.41
N ILE A 229 7.99 23.11 -14.52
CA ILE A 229 8.72 23.07 -15.81
C ILE A 229 8.95 24.51 -16.27
N ARG A 230 10.17 24.79 -16.70
CA ARG A 230 10.62 26.07 -17.27
C ARG A 230 10.28 26.09 -18.76
N ASP A 231 9.45 27.03 -19.19
CA ASP A 231 9.05 27.19 -20.58
C ASP A 231 10.11 27.99 -21.36
N GLU A 232 10.71 27.39 -22.40
CA GLU A 232 11.77 28.01 -23.20
C GLU A 232 11.50 27.85 -24.71
N GLY A 233 11.00 28.94 -25.31
CA GLY A 233 10.78 29.08 -26.75
C GLY A 233 9.32 29.39 -27.10
N SER A 234 9.01 30.19 -28.12
CA SER A 234 9.89 30.98 -28.98
C SER A 234 9.09 32.13 -29.61
N LYS A 235 9.65 33.36 -29.60
CA LYS A 235 9.16 34.48 -30.41
C LYS A 235 10.16 34.82 -31.50
N ALA A 236 10.24 33.96 -32.52
CA ALA A 236 10.80 34.35 -33.80
C ALA A 236 9.90 35.46 -34.40
N LYS A 237 10.50 36.57 -34.80
CA LYS A 237 9.82 37.72 -35.40
C LYS A 237 10.65 38.22 -36.58
N ASP A 238 10.24 37.86 -37.79
CA ASP A 238 10.97 38.21 -39.01
C ASP A 238 10.77 39.70 -39.39
N SER A 239 11.87 40.42 -39.62
CA SER A 239 11.89 41.67 -40.37
C SER A 239 13.31 42.01 -40.86
N PRO A 240 13.60 41.99 -42.18
CA PRO A 240 14.94 42.25 -42.72
C PRO A 240 15.11 43.65 -43.34
N SER A 241 16.11 44.40 -42.85
CA SER A 241 16.74 45.59 -43.48
C SER A 241 17.99 45.94 -42.64
N THR A 242 19.25 45.82 -43.09
CA THR A 242 19.96 46.38 -44.27
C THR A 242 20.44 47.83 -44.02
N GLU A 243 21.76 48.04 -44.17
CA GLU A 243 22.52 49.30 -44.10
C GLU A 243 22.56 50.01 -42.72
N THR A 244 23.60 50.76 -42.32
CA THR A 244 24.80 51.24 -43.06
C THR A 244 26.07 51.16 -42.18
N LEU A 245 27.26 51.24 -42.78
CA LEU A 245 28.57 51.39 -42.10
C LEU A 245 29.01 52.86 -42.07
N GLU A 246 29.59 53.34 -40.96
CA GLU A 246 30.70 54.33 -40.88
C GLU A 246 31.26 54.40 -39.42
N PRO A 247 32.40 55.05 -39.12
CA PRO A 247 33.42 54.41 -38.27
C PRO A 247 33.63 54.92 -36.82
N ALA A 248 34.32 54.03 -36.08
CA ALA A 248 35.07 54.14 -34.82
C ALA A 248 35.20 55.50 -34.07
N VAL A 249 34.91 55.42 -32.76
CA VAL A 249 35.55 56.22 -31.71
C VAL A 249 35.99 55.26 -30.59
N GLU A 250 37.27 55.19 -30.27
CA GLU A 250 37.81 54.39 -29.16
C GLU A 250 37.93 55.21 -27.86
N SER A 251 37.19 54.83 -26.82
CA SER A 251 37.48 55.16 -25.41
C SER A 251 36.49 54.45 -24.47
N PRO A 252 36.87 54.15 -23.20
CA PRO A 252 38.04 53.36 -22.83
C PRO A 252 37.60 52.12 -22.02
N ALA A 253 38.48 51.11 -21.94
CA ALA A 253 38.30 49.82 -21.25
C ALA A 253 37.35 49.78 -20.04
N GLU A 254 36.03 49.65 -20.28
CA GLU A 254 35.07 49.33 -19.23
C GLU A 254 35.35 47.92 -18.72
N LYS A 255 35.37 47.76 -17.40
CA LYS A 255 35.64 46.48 -16.77
C LYS A 255 34.57 45.48 -17.22
N ARG A 256 34.97 44.47 -17.99
CA ARG A 256 34.28 43.19 -17.98
C ARG A 256 34.44 42.59 -16.58
N GLU A 257 33.54 42.98 -15.68
CA GLU A 257 33.24 42.14 -14.53
C GLU A 257 32.94 40.75 -15.07
N ALA A 258 33.62 39.75 -14.51
CA ALA A 258 33.38 38.36 -14.89
C ALA A 258 32.03 37.94 -14.29
N SER A 259 30.95 38.30 -14.98
CA SER A 259 29.59 37.88 -14.69
C SER A 259 29.52 36.36 -14.78
N GLY A 260 29.74 35.72 -13.63
CA GLY A 260 29.68 34.27 -13.51
C GLY A 260 28.32 33.74 -13.96
N PRO A 261 28.23 32.45 -14.33
CA PRO A 261 27.01 31.88 -14.88
C PRO A 261 25.81 32.20 -13.97
N PRO A 262 24.66 32.60 -14.55
CA PRO A 262 23.56 33.22 -13.82
C PRO A 262 23.13 32.36 -12.64
N ARG A 263 22.99 33.02 -11.49
CA ARG A 263 22.54 32.41 -10.24
C ARG A 263 21.02 32.55 -10.18
N THR A 264 20.30 31.44 -10.18
CA THR A 264 18.87 31.41 -9.88
C THR A 264 18.69 30.84 -8.48
N GLN A 265 17.97 31.54 -7.62
CA GLN A 265 17.62 31.12 -6.27
C GLN A 265 16.13 30.77 -6.21
N ARG A 266 15.78 29.82 -5.34
CA ARG A 266 14.41 29.36 -5.12
C ARG A 266 14.14 29.20 -3.64
N VAL A 267 13.01 29.72 -3.18
CA VAL A 267 12.43 29.43 -1.87
C VAL A 267 11.11 28.71 -2.09
N GLU A 268 10.88 27.67 -1.30
CA GLU A 268 9.68 26.82 -1.31
C GLU A 268 9.17 26.72 0.13
N ALA A 269 7.87 26.91 0.34
CA ALA A 269 7.22 26.67 1.62
C ALA A 269 5.94 25.90 1.37
N ASP A 270 5.71 24.82 2.11
CA ASP A 270 4.55 23.93 1.93
C ASP A 270 4.03 23.53 3.30
N PHE A 271 2.71 23.54 3.48
CA PHE A 271 2.05 23.17 4.72
C PHE A 271 0.81 22.34 4.39
N GLU A 272 0.73 21.14 4.96
CA GLU A 272 -0.38 20.22 4.82
C GLU A 272 -0.89 19.79 6.20
N SER A 273 -2.21 19.65 6.33
CA SER A 273 -2.84 19.01 7.48
C SER A 273 -3.82 17.95 7.02
N VAL A 274 -3.73 16.77 7.63
CA VAL A 274 -4.55 15.58 7.38
C VAL A 274 -5.23 15.21 8.70
N PHE A 275 -6.56 15.30 8.76
CA PHE A 275 -7.32 15.25 10.01
C PHE A 275 -8.56 14.34 9.94
N SER A 276 -8.79 13.60 11.02
CA SER A 276 -9.92 12.70 11.29
C SER A 276 -10.53 13.07 12.67
N SER A 277 -11.56 12.34 13.09
CA SER A 277 -12.22 12.48 14.42
C SER A 277 -11.31 12.32 15.65
N ASP A 278 -10.13 11.73 15.47
CA ASP A 278 -9.28 11.18 16.53
C ASP A 278 -7.76 11.30 16.23
N ILE A 279 -7.41 11.83 15.06
CA ILE A 279 -6.04 11.95 14.56
C ILE A 279 -5.90 13.25 13.79
N VAL A 280 -4.87 14.05 14.09
CA VAL A 280 -4.47 15.23 13.32
C VAL A 280 -2.99 15.12 13.02
N ILE A 281 -2.64 15.03 11.74
CA ILE A 281 -1.27 15.05 11.25
C ILE A 281 -1.04 16.40 10.58
N THR A 282 0.08 17.04 10.88
CA THR A 282 0.45 18.33 10.26
C THR A 282 1.90 18.27 9.81
N GLN A 283 2.16 18.67 8.57
CA GLN A 283 3.50 18.71 7.98
C GLN A 283 3.79 20.12 7.46
N GLY A 284 4.94 20.67 7.83
CA GLY A 284 5.47 21.94 7.34
C GLY A 284 6.85 21.76 6.72
N THR A 285 7.02 22.15 5.47
CA THR A 285 8.25 21.99 4.70
C THR A 285 8.79 23.35 4.26
N LEU A 286 10.09 23.60 4.46
CA LEU A 286 10.80 24.80 4.00
C LEU A 286 12.02 24.40 3.17
N GLY A 287 12.07 24.83 1.91
CA GLY A 287 13.15 24.58 0.97
C GLY A 287 13.86 25.85 0.53
N TYR A 288 15.20 25.81 0.45
CA TYR A 288 16.01 26.77 -0.28
C TYR A 288 16.88 26.05 -1.30
N GLY A 289 16.92 26.55 -2.53
CA GLY A 289 17.70 25.98 -3.62
C GLY A 289 18.40 27.03 -4.47
N GLN A 290 19.47 26.61 -5.13
CA GLN A 290 20.24 27.45 -6.04
C GLN A 290 20.76 26.64 -7.24
N SER A 291 20.58 27.20 -8.44
CA SER A 291 21.28 26.76 -9.66
C SER A 291 22.36 27.78 -10.03
N ARG A 292 23.55 27.31 -10.42
CA ARG A 292 24.67 28.14 -10.89
C ARG A 292 25.55 27.34 -11.87
N GLY A 293 25.34 27.56 -13.17
CA GLY A 293 26.16 26.96 -14.23
C GLY A 293 25.93 25.46 -14.39
N SER A 294 26.88 24.63 -13.94
CA SER A 294 26.79 23.16 -13.98
C SER A 294 26.32 22.54 -12.66
N THR A 295 26.22 23.33 -11.59
CA THR A 295 25.88 22.87 -10.24
C THR A 295 24.51 23.40 -9.83
N GLU A 296 23.63 22.50 -9.38
CA GLU A 296 22.37 22.82 -8.72
C GLU A 296 22.35 22.14 -7.36
N TRP A 297 21.90 22.83 -6.32
CA TRP A 297 21.75 22.25 -4.99
C TRP A 297 20.49 22.78 -4.29
N ASN A 298 19.96 22.01 -3.35
CA ASN A 298 18.92 22.46 -2.43
C ASN A 298 19.09 21.84 -1.05
N VAL A 299 18.56 22.54 -0.05
CA VAL A 299 18.38 22.06 1.31
C VAL A 299 16.92 22.23 1.67
N ARG A 300 16.32 21.20 2.25
CA ARG A 300 14.92 21.15 2.65
C ARG A 300 14.82 20.69 4.10
N TYR A 301 14.20 21.52 4.93
CA TYR A 301 13.78 21.19 6.28
C TYR A 301 12.31 20.77 6.26
N ALA A 302 11.93 19.78 7.06
CA ALA A 302 10.56 19.38 7.27
C ALA A 302 10.29 19.13 8.75
N TYR A 303 9.21 19.75 9.25
CA TYR A 303 8.63 19.52 10.57
C TYR A 303 7.32 18.75 10.39
N ASN A 304 7.06 17.79 11.26
CA ASN A 304 5.85 16.98 11.27
C ASN A 304 5.34 16.90 12.71
N SER A 305 4.01 16.87 12.90
CA SER A 305 3.36 16.70 14.19
C SER A 305 2.23 15.69 14.08
N PHE A 306 2.12 14.80 15.06
CA PHE A 306 1.14 13.71 15.14
C PHE A 306 0.32 13.84 16.43
N GLY A 307 -0.80 14.56 16.36
CA GLY A 307 -1.78 14.67 17.45
C GLY A 307 -2.77 13.50 17.39
N LEU A 308 -2.95 12.79 18.50
CA LEU A 308 -3.60 11.48 18.55
C LEU A 308 -4.43 11.31 19.82
N ASP A 309 -5.73 11.05 19.67
CA ASP A 309 -6.59 10.60 20.76
C ASP A 309 -6.48 9.07 20.89
N TYR A 310 -5.42 8.61 21.55
CA TYR A 310 -5.18 7.20 21.82
C TYR A 310 -6.31 6.61 22.69
N ARG A 311 -6.81 5.44 22.28
CA ARG A 311 -7.78 4.63 23.01
C ARG A 311 -7.39 3.15 22.94
N PRO A 312 -7.21 2.44 24.06
CA PRO A 312 -6.92 1.00 24.08
C PRO A 312 -8.14 0.18 23.62
N ALA A 313 -7.95 -1.12 23.38
CA ALA A 313 -9.07 -2.02 23.11
C ALA A 313 -9.97 -2.18 24.37
N ALA A 314 -11.27 -2.44 24.19
CA ALA A 314 -12.23 -2.49 25.31
C ALA A 314 -12.05 -3.69 26.28
N PHE A 315 -11.06 -4.54 26.03
CA PHE A 315 -10.64 -5.69 26.85
C PHE A 315 -9.17 -5.60 27.27
N ASP A 316 -8.49 -4.49 26.96
CA ASP A 316 -7.20 -4.13 27.54
C ASP A 316 -7.46 -3.44 28.88
N PHE A 317 -6.98 -4.06 29.96
CA PHE A 317 -7.22 -3.63 31.34
C PHE A 317 -6.04 -2.83 31.92
N LEU A 318 -4.94 -2.66 31.18
CA LEU A 318 -3.78 -1.84 31.56
C LEU A 318 -3.80 -0.48 30.85
N GLY A 319 -4.33 -0.44 29.63
CA GLY A 319 -4.43 0.79 28.85
C GLY A 319 -5.47 1.79 29.35
N PHE A 320 -5.28 3.06 28.99
CA PHE A 320 -6.21 4.16 29.26
C PHE A 320 -6.20 5.22 28.14
N ASP A 321 -7.33 5.90 27.95
CA ASP A 321 -7.48 7.02 27.01
C ASP A 321 -6.45 8.13 27.29
N ARG A 322 -5.74 8.58 26.25
CA ARG A 322 -4.72 9.63 26.36
C ARG A 322 -4.60 10.45 25.07
N HIS A 323 -4.42 11.76 25.20
CA HIS A 323 -3.95 12.58 24.09
C HIS A 323 -2.42 12.48 23.98
N VAL A 324 -1.93 12.06 22.81
CA VAL A 324 -0.51 11.92 22.48
C VAL A 324 -0.18 12.94 21.38
N SER A 325 0.99 13.57 21.48
CA SER A 325 1.45 14.59 20.53
C SER A 325 2.94 14.41 20.32
N GLU A 326 3.32 13.75 19.23
CA GLU A 326 4.72 13.58 18.83
C GLU A 326 5.11 14.57 17.73
N GLU A 327 6.41 14.88 17.66
CA GLU A 327 6.99 15.70 16.61
C GLU A 327 8.09 14.93 15.86
N ARG A 328 8.33 15.29 14.59
CA ARG A 328 9.48 14.82 13.81
C ARG A 328 10.10 15.94 13.00
N ASN A 329 11.40 16.13 13.20
CA ASN A 329 12.23 17.10 12.49
C ASN A 329 13.12 16.35 11.49
N ALA A 330 13.21 16.85 10.26
CA ALA A 330 14.03 16.25 9.20
C ALA A 330 14.76 17.31 8.37
N LEU A 331 15.98 16.98 7.94
CA LEU A 331 16.81 17.82 7.10
C LEU A 331 17.38 16.99 5.94
N GLN A 332 17.11 17.40 4.71
CA GLN A 332 17.62 16.77 3.48
C GLN A 332 18.42 17.78 2.67
N ALA A 333 19.59 17.37 2.19
CA ALA A 333 20.40 18.10 1.22
C ALA A 333 20.49 17.30 -0.09
N ASN A 334 20.43 18.00 -1.23
CA ASN A 334 20.53 17.42 -2.57
C ASN A 334 21.51 18.23 -3.43
N LEU A 335 22.35 17.54 -4.19
CA LEU A 335 23.33 18.09 -5.12
C LEU A 335 23.20 17.41 -6.49
N ARG A 336 23.07 18.23 -7.53
CA ARG A 336 23.09 17.84 -8.93
C ARG A 336 24.27 18.52 -9.61
N GLN A 337 25.25 17.74 -10.05
CA GLN A 337 26.44 18.22 -10.73
C GLN A 337 26.49 17.68 -12.15
N ARG A 338 26.23 18.53 -13.15
CA ARG A 338 26.50 18.19 -14.55
C ARG A 338 28.02 18.05 -14.71
N LEU A 339 28.47 16.85 -15.11
CA LEU A 339 29.89 16.54 -15.28
C LEU A 339 30.35 16.99 -16.68
N PHE A 340 29.56 16.61 -17.68
CA PHE A 340 29.66 17.00 -19.09
C PHE A 340 28.29 16.80 -19.73
N ALA A 341 28.00 17.35 -20.90
CA ALA A 341 26.85 16.86 -21.67
C ALA A 341 27.22 15.47 -22.24
N PRO A 342 26.45 14.38 -22.02
CA PRO A 342 25.10 14.28 -21.45
C PRO A 342 24.99 13.72 -20.02
N LEU A 343 26.06 13.69 -19.21
CA LEU A 343 26.11 12.99 -17.91
C LEU A 343 26.06 13.93 -16.70
N THR A 344 25.19 13.61 -15.74
CA THR A 344 24.99 14.34 -14.49
C THR A 344 25.13 13.41 -13.29
N LEU A 345 25.95 13.81 -12.31
CA LEU A 345 26.02 13.20 -10.99
C LEU A 345 24.90 13.73 -10.09
N LEU A 346 24.28 12.83 -9.34
CA LEU A 346 23.30 13.10 -8.30
C LEU A 346 23.88 12.61 -6.97
N VAL A 347 23.80 13.44 -5.93
CA VAL A 347 24.11 13.06 -4.55
C VAL A 347 23.02 13.62 -3.65
N SER A 348 22.54 12.84 -2.70
CA SER A 348 21.69 13.32 -1.62
C SER A 348 22.11 12.76 -0.28
N GLY A 349 21.74 13.43 0.79
CA GLY A 349 21.87 12.91 2.14
C GLY A 349 21.02 13.70 3.12
N GLY A 350 20.65 13.08 4.22
CA GLY A 350 19.77 13.70 5.20
C GLY A 350 19.66 12.92 6.50
N LEU A 351 18.96 13.53 7.45
CA LEU A 351 18.74 13.01 8.78
C LEU A 351 17.33 13.36 9.27
N TYR A 352 16.81 12.59 10.22
CA TYR A 352 15.61 12.94 10.97
C TYR A 352 15.69 12.45 12.42
N GLU A 353 14.91 13.10 13.28
CA GLU A 353 14.71 12.80 14.69
C GLU A 353 13.19 12.91 14.99
N GLY A 354 12.64 11.93 15.70
CA GLY A 354 11.20 11.78 15.96
C GLY A 354 10.50 10.72 15.10
N PHE A 355 9.26 10.38 15.48
CA PHE A 355 8.46 9.30 14.88
C PHE A 355 8.16 9.53 13.40
N THR A 356 8.31 8.49 12.58
CA THR A 356 8.10 8.54 11.12
C THR A 356 6.65 8.79 10.71
N ASP A 357 5.71 8.38 11.56
CA ASP A 357 4.31 8.16 11.23
C ASP A 357 3.48 8.00 12.52
N PHE A 358 2.16 8.13 12.39
CA PHE A 358 1.23 8.05 13.51
C PHE A 358 1.03 6.63 14.08
N ARG A 359 1.31 5.57 13.30
CA ARG A 359 1.13 4.16 13.69
C ARG A 359 2.21 3.78 14.70
N SER A 360 3.46 4.13 14.41
CA SER A 360 4.61 4.02 15.31
C SER A 360 4.38 4.78 16.62
N THR A 361 3.82 6.00 16.57
CA THR A 361 3.45 6.76 17.78
C THR A 361 2.37 6.06 18.61
N TRP A 362 1.29 5.58 17.98
CA TRP A 362 0.21 4.87 18.68
C TRP A 362 0.72 3.58 19.34
N LEU A 363 1.57 2.82 18.63
CA LEU A 363 2.18 1.59 19.16
C LEU A 363 3.16 1.88 20.30
N ASN A 364 3.92 2.97 20.26
CA ASN A 364 4.76 3.39 21.37
C ASN A 364 3.93 3.73 22.63
N GLU A 365 2.81 4.45 22.50
CA GLU A 365 1.90 4.69 23.62
C GLU A 365 1.35 3.37 24.20
N TYR A 366 0.87 2.46 23.33
CA TYR A 366 0.40 1.14 23.75
C TYR A 366 1.47 0.38 24.54
N TYR A 367 2.65 0.16 23.96
CA TYR A 367 3.72 -0.61 24.61
C TYR A 367 4.20 0.05 25.91
N ARG A 368 4.21 1.39 25.98
CA ARG A 368 4.51 2.10 27.23
C ARG A 368 3.45 1.85 28.30
N GLN A 369 2.15 1.90 27.96
CA GLN A 369 1.09 1.62 28.93
C GLN A 369 1.12 0.16 29.42
N GLN A 370 1.43 -0.79 28.54
CA GLN A 370 1.54 -2.21 28.92
C GLN A 370 2.80 -2.51 29.76
N PHE A 371 3.95 -1.94 29.41
CA PHE A 371 5.26 -2.47 29.84
C PHE A 371 6.18 -1.50 30.59
N SER A 372 5.85 -0.22 30.75
CA SER A 372 6.71 0.76 31.46
C SER A 372 7.00 0.46 32.94
N ALA A 373 6.28 -0.49 33.55
CA ALA A 373 6.57 -1.00 34.89
C ALA A 373 7.66 -2.09 34.93
N LEU A 374 8.12 -2.58 33.77
CA LEU A 374 9.14 -3.63 33.64
C LEU A 374 10.52 -3.02 33.37
N PRO A 375 11.58 -3.44 34.08
CA PRO A 375 12.92 -2.86 33.91
C PRO A 375 13.58 -3.17 32.55
N GLU A 376 13.03 -4.12 31.77
CA GLU A 376 13.42 -4.43 30.41
C GLU A 376 12.82 -3.47 29.35
N TYR A 377 11.83 -2.65 29.72
CA TYR A 377 11.22 -1.69 28.82
C TYR A 377 12.10 -0.45 28.60
N VAL A 378 12.21 -0.03 27.35
CA VAL A 378 12.94 1.17 26.93
C VAL A 378 12.06 1.98 25.97
N GLU A 379 11.75 3.22 26.35
CA GLU A 379 10.97 4.16 25.52
C GLU A 379 11.69 4.44 24.18
N ALA A 380 10.93 4.70 23.12
CA ALA A 380 11.49 4.87 21.78
C ALA A 380 11.83 6.33 21.49
N GLU A 381 13.06 6.57 21.00
CA GLU A 381 13.52 7.86 20.46
C GLU A 381 13.92 7.67 18.98
N PRO A 382 12.97 7.59 18.03
CA PRO A 382 13.29 7.22 16.65
C PRO A 382 14.16 8.28 15.97
N ASN A 383 15.16 7.83 15.22
CA ASN A 383 16.05 8.71 14.44
C ASN A 383 16.55 7.96 13.20
N GLY A 384 16.95 8.67 12.15
CA GLY A 384 17.44 8.01 10.94
C GLY A 384 18.31 8.89 10.06
N ARG A 385 19.13 8.27 9.22
CA ARG A 385 20.14 8.93 8.38
C ARG A 385 20.24 8.26 7.02
N ASN A 386 20.18 9.06 5.95
CA ASN A 386 20.27 8.60 4.57
C ASN A 386 21.46 9.23 3.83
N ILE A 387 21.98 8.48 2.85
CA ILE A 387 22.86 8.98 1.80
C ILE A 387 22.54 8.23 0.49
N SER A 388 22.50 8.94 -0.64
CA SER A 388 22.37 8.31 -1.95
C SER A 388 23.28 8.94 -3.00
N THR A 389 23.60 8.17 -4.02
CA THR A 389 24.37 8.60 -5.18
C THR A 389 23.81 7.97 -6.45
N GLY A 390 23.86 8.69 -7.57
CA GLY A 390 23.34 8.21 -8.84
C GLY A 390 23.88 8.98 -10.04
N LEU A 391 23.68 8.40 -11.21
CA LEU A 391 24.02 9.00 -12.49
C LEU A 391 22.75 9.15 -13.33
N ARG A 392 22.59 10.34 -13.92
CA ARG A 392 21.56 10.67 -14.89
C ARG A 392 22.21 10.94 -16.24
N TRP A 393 21.83 10.17 -17.24
CA TRP A 393 22.29 10.23 -18.62
C TRP A 393 21.16 10.72 -19.54
N GLU A 394 21.34 11.89 -20.13
CA GLU A 394 20.35 12.53 -21.03
C GLU A 394 20.64 12.11 -22.48
N TYR A 395 20.32 10.85 -22.82
CA TYR A 395 20.63 10.23 -24.14
C TYR A 395 19.97 10.96 -25.32
N PHE A 396 18.83 11.62 -25.10
CA PHE A 396 18.33 12.67 -25.98
C PHE A 396 18.19 13.96 -25.16
N PRO A 397 19.00 15.01 -25.43
CA PRO A 397 18.91 16.28 -24.72
C PRO A 397 17.47 16.81 -24.65
N THR A 398 17.08 17.27 -23.45
CA THR A 398 15.74 17.76 -23.06
C THR A 398 14.53 16.87 -23.34
N THR A 399 14.72 15.67 -23.91
CA THR A 399 13.64 14.83 -24.47
C THR A 399 13.66 13.37 -24.01
N GLY A 400 14.79 12.85 -23.50
CA GLY A 400 14.84 11.55 -22.85
C GLY A 400 16.04 11.38 -21.92
N PHE A 401 15.82 10.77 -20.76
CA PHE A 401 16.89 10.42 -19.82
C PHE A 401 16.76 9.00 -19.28
N PHE A 402 17.90 8.44 -18.90
CA PHE A 402 18.03 7.24 -18.08
C PHE A 402 18.75 7.66 -16.79
N GLN A 403 18.29 7.21 -15.64
CA GLN A 403 18.89 7.48 -14.35
C GLN A 403 18.98 6.17 -13.57
N ALA A 404 20.11 5.96 -12.89
CA ALA A 404 20.28 4.85 -11.96
C ALA A 404 21.05 5.34 -10.72
N GLY A 405 20.74 4.78 -9.56
CA GLY A 405 21.43 5.12 -8.32
C GLY A 405 21.21 4.11 -7.20
N VAL A 406 21.97 4.30 -6.13
CA VAL A 406 21.91 3.51 -4.91
C VAL A 406 21.82 4.46 -3.70
N GLY A 407 20.94 4.13 -2.77
CA GLY A 407 20.77 4.79 -1.48
C GLY A 407 20.99 3.82 -0.34
N PHE A 408 21.55 4.33 0.75
CA PHE A 408 21.69 3.65 2.02
C PHE A 408 20.97 4.45 3.09
N LEU A 409 20.17 3.77 3.89
CA LEU A 409 19.37 4.32 4.98
C LEU A 409 19.68 3.49 6.24
N LYS A 410 20.01 4.17 7.34
CA LYS A 410 20.03 3.57 8.68
C LYS A 410 18.95 4.26 9.50
N ASP A 411 17.98 3.49 9.95
CA ASP A 411 16.92 3.94 10.84
C ASP A 411 17.04 3.25 12.20
N GLU A 412 16.73 4.00 13.23
CA GLU A 412 16.43 3.55 14.58
C GLU A 412 14.93 3.79 14.77
N ILE A 413 14.14 2.71 14.72
CA ILE A 413 12.68 2.73 14.78
C ILE A 413 12.20 2.53 16.22
N ALA A 414 10.92 2.82 16.46
CA ALA A 414 10.22 2.32 17.64
C ALA A 414 10.05 0.79 17.51
N PRO A 415 10.70 -0.03 18.36
CA PRO A 415 10.61 -1.47 18.23
C PRO A 415 9.29 -1.99 18.82
N GLY A 416 8.73 -3.03 18.20
CA GLY A 416 7.68 -3.83 18.83
C GLY A 416 8.18 -4.52 20.10
N TYR A 417 7.26 -4.88 20.98
CA TYR A 417 7.53 -5.68 22.18
C TYR A 417 6.60 -6.89 22.22
N GLU A 418 7.15 -8.05 22.59
CA GLU A 418 6.41 -9.29 22.83
C GLU A 418 6.71 -9.79 24.25
N ILE A 419 5.75 -10.47 24.88
CA ILE A 419 5.98 -11.24 26.12
C ILE A 419 5.93 -12.72 25.78
N ASP A 420 6.95 -13.46 26.21
CA ASP A 420 6.93 -14.92 26.24
C ASP A 420 7.40 -15.48 27.60
N PHE A 421 7.70 -16.77 27.65
CA PHE A 421 8.05 -17.47 28.90
C PHE A 421 9.39 -17.02 29.50
N ASP A 422 10.26 -16.36 28.72
CA ASP A 422 11.53 -15.79 29.21
C ASP A 422 11.40 -14.32 29.65
N GLY A 423 10.23 -13.70 29.48
CA GLY A 423 9.93 -12.31 29.89
C GLY A 423 9.58 -11.39 28.73
N LEU A 424 9.88 -10.09 28.91
CA LEU A 424 9.66 -9.05 27.89
C LEU A 424 10.79 -9.07 26.85
N ARG A 425 10.46 -9.39 25.60
CA ARG A 425 11.40 -9.35 24.47
C ARG A 425 11.18 -8.10 23.63
N ARG A 426 12.24 -7.31 23.49
CA ARG A 426 12.28 -6.10 22.64
C ARG A 426 12.65 -6.48 21.20
N GLY A 427 11.85 -6.05 20.24
CA GLY A 427 12.14 -6.16 18.81
C GLY A 427 13.38 -5.37 18.40
N ARG A 428 13.87 -5.60 17.17
CA ARG A 428 15.10 -4.95 16.68
C ARG A 428 14.84 -3.45 16.42
N PRO A 429 15.52 -2.51 17.12
CA PRO A 429 15.31 -1.09 16.88
C PRO A 429 16.11 -0.57 15.66
N ASN A 430 17.25 -1.18 15.31
CA ASN A 430 18.12 -0.72 14.23
C ASN A 430 17.83 -1.47 12.92
N LEU A 431 17.37 -0.74 11.90
CA LEU A 431 17.21 -1.21 10.52
C LEU A 431 18.25 -0.57 9.61
N TYR A 432 18.77 -1.37 8.68
CA TYR A 432 19.59 -0.92 7.56
C TYR A 432 18.89 -1.31 6.27
N THR A 433 18.76 -0.35 5.35
CA THR A 433 18.07 -0.51 4.07
C THR A 433 18.97 -0.04 2.93
N THR A 434 19.18 -0.90 1.93
CA THR A 434 19.84 -0.55 0.67
C THR A 434 18.81 -0.48 -0.44
N THR A 435 18.69 0.69 -1.08
CA THR A 435 17.70 0.95 -2.13
C THR A 435 18.38 1.19 -3.45
N TYR A 436 18.12 0.33 -4.43
CA TYR A 436 18.49 0.54 -5.83
C TYR A 436 17.30 1.18 -6.56
N HIS A 437 17.55 2.22 -7.36
CA HIS A 437 16.52 2.83 -8.21
C HIS A 437 17.02 3.00 -9.64
N VAL A 438 16.12 2.80 -10.60
CA VAL A 438 16.31 3.05 -12.03
C VAL A 438 15.09 3.79 -12.56
N SER A 439 15.27 4.92 -13.23
CA SER A 439 14.16 5.65 -13.87
C SER A 439 14.47 6.10 -15.29
N THR A 440 13.43 6.21 -16.10
CA THR A 440 13.52 6.59 -17.52
C THR A 440 12.42 7.58 -17.86
N GLU A 441 12.76 8.74 -18.40
CA GLU A 441 11.77 9.67 -19.00
C GLU A 441 11.93 9.68 -20.52
N ASN A 442 10.81 9.76 -21.25
CA ASN A 442 10.74 9.92 -22.69
C ASN A 442 9.62 10.89 -23.08
N ILE A 443 9.91 11.88 -23.90
CA ILE A 443 8.90 12.70 -24.59
C ILE A 443 8.49 11.99 -25.88
N LEU A 444 7.52 11.08 -25.77
CA LEU A 444 6.99 10.24 -26.84
C LEU A 444 6.36 11.06 -27.99
N THR A 445 5.73 12.20 -27.68
CA THR A 445 5.27 13.19 -28.67
C THR A 445 5.33 14.60 -28.08
N ARG A 446 5.16 15.64 -28.90
CA ARG A 446 5.01 17.05 -28.41
C ARG A 446 3.92 17.24 -27.35
N ARG A 447 2.99 16.30 -27.21
CA ARG A 447 1.91 16.31 -26.22
C ARG A 447 2.00 15.18 -25.21
N VAL A 448 2.96 14.24 -25.31
CA VAL A 448 3.00 13.04 -24.44
C VAL A 448 4.41 12.81 -23.94
N ARG A 449 4.59 12.87 -22.63
CA ARG A 449 5.77 12.46 -21.86
C ARG A 449 5.42 11.21 -21.04
N LEU A 450 6.39 10.35 -20.81
CA LEU A 450 6.28 9.13 -19.99
C LEU A 450 7.50 9.06 -19.08
N LEU A 451 7.29 8.80 -17.79
CA LEU A 451 8.30 8.50 -16.78
C LEU A 451 8.02 7.10 -16.24
N ASN A 452 9.03 6.24 -16.18
CA ASN A 452 8.99 4.97 -15.46
C ASN A 452 10.04 5.00 -14.35
N GLU A 453 9.78 4.36 -13.21
CA GLU A 453 10.74 4.09 -12.15
C GLU A 453 10.57 2.65 -11.64
N PHE A 454 11.70 1.98 -11.48
CA PHE A 454 11.84 0.67 -10.84
C PHE A 454 12.69 0.84 -9.58
N ARG A 455 12.30 0.16 -8.50
CA ARG A 455 12.97 0.21 -7.20
C ARG A 455 13.12 -1.20 -6.63
N ILE A 456 14.25 -1.46 -5.99
CA ILE A 456 14.49 -2.66 -5.19
C ILE A 456 15.03 -2.20 -3.85
N ALA A 457 14.35 -2.53 -2.76
CA ALA A 457 14.84 -2.30 -1.40
C ALA A 457 15.20 -3.62 -0.72
N ASP A 458 16.38 -3.64 -0.11
CA ASP A 458 16.97 -4.75 0.65
C ASP A 458 17.08 -4.28 2.11
N THR A 459 16.15 -4.75 2.96
CA THR A 459 15.92 -4.22 4.31
C THR A 459 16.23 -5.27 5.37
N THR A 460 16.90 -4.86 6.45
CA THR A 460 17.33 -5.73 7.55
C THR A 460 16.18 -6.58 8.14
N SER A 461 16.27 -7.90 7.99
CA SER A 461 15.28 -8.89 8.47
C SER A 461 13.92 -8.87 7.77
N ARG A 462 13.84 -8.27 6.58
CA ARG A 462 12.70 -8.37 5.65
C ARG A 462 13.14 -9.04 4.35
N GLU A 463 12.19 -9.50 3.57
CA GLU A 463 12.44 -9.94 2.19
C GLU A 463 12.59 -8.74 1.24
N LYS A 464 12.98 -9.00 -0.01
CA LYS A 464 13.26 -7.93 -0.97
C LYS A 464 11.97 -7.30 -1.49
N ARG A 465 11.81 -6.00 -1.25
CA ARG A 465 10.69 -5.20 -1.74
C ARG A 465 10.98 -4.70 -3.15
N TYR A 466 10.19 -5.16 -4.11
CA TYR A 466 10.21 -4.70 -5.49
C TYR A 466 9.11 -3.66 -5.69
N GLY A 467 9.44 -2.54 -6.34
CA GLY A 467 8.49 -1.49 -6.66
C GLY A 467 8.61 -1.06 -8.13
N TYR A 468 7.47 -0.86 -8.78
CA TYR A 468 7.37 -0.25 -10.10
C TYR A 468 6.34 0.87 -10.06
N GLN A 469 6.69 2.02 -10.64
CA GLN A 469 5.74 3.10 -10.90
C GLN A 469 5.94 3.72 -12.28
N SER A 470 4.83 4.16 -12.89
CA SER A 470 4.83 4.87 -14.16
C SER A 470 3.95 6.10 -14.05
N SER A 471 4.45 7.25 -14.54
CA SER A 471 3.62 8.43 -14.80
C SER A 471 3.61 8.82 -16.28
N VAL A 472 2.42 8.98 -16.85
CA VAL A 472 2.21 9.51 -18.21
C VAL A 472 1.84 10.99 -18.10
N ASN A 473 2.20 11.84 -19.05
CA ASN A 473 1.97 13.28 -19.08
C ASN A 473 1.48 13.71 -20.48
N VAL A 474 0.15 13.81 -20.68
CA VAL A 474 -0.58 14.16 -21.91
C VAL A 474 -1.15 15.59 -21.90
N ALA A 475 -0.84 16.43 -22.89
CA ALA A 475 -1.58 17.67 -23.17
C ALA A 475 -2.77 17.38 -24.12
N LEU A 476 -4.01 17.57 -23.66
CA LEU A 476 -5.22 17.36 -24.48
C LEU A 476 -5.50 18.55 -25.41
N GLY A 477 -5.30 19.76 -24.91
CA GLY A 477 -5.50 21.02 -25.63
C GLY A 477 -4.38 22.02 -25.34
N GLU A 478 -4.69 23.30 -25.51
CA GLU A 478 -3.80 24.40 -25.10
C GLU A 478 -3.94 24.68 -23.60
N SER A 479 -5.18 24.70 -23.09
CA SER A 479 -5.50 24.97 -21.67
C SER A 479 -5.81 23.73 -20.83
N TRP A 480 -5.69 22.52 -21.39
CA TRP A 480 -6.08 21.26 -20.71
C TRP A 480 -4.93 20.27 -20.69
N VAL A 481 -4.43 19.97 -19.49
CA VAL A 481 -3.22 19.15 -19.30
C VAL A 481 -3.46 18.07 -18.25
N VAL A 482 -2.91 16.89 -18.52
CA VAL A 482 -3.44 15.60 -18.09
C VAL A 482 -2.21 14.68 -17.83
N HIS A 483 -1.98 14.06 -16.64
CA HIS A 483 -0.75 13.29 -16.28
C HIS A 483 -0.85 12.09 -15.24
N ALA A 484 -1.06 10.81 -15.54
CA ALA A 484 -1.53 9.82 -14.53
C ALA A 484 -0.40 8.98 -14.00
N HIS A 485 -0.48 8.64 -12.72
CA HIS A 485 0.47 7.81 -12.01
C HIS A 485 -0.20 6.51 -11.56
N GLY A 486 0.51 5.40 -11.71
CA GLY A 486 0.12 4.13 -11.12
C GLY A 486 1.36 3.34 -10.73
N GLY A 487 1.25 2.55 -9.68
CA GLY A 487 2.36 1.77 -9.15
C GLY A 487 1.92 0.46 -8.53
N TYR A 488 2.87 -0.47 -8.46
CA TYR A 488 2.74 -1.78 -7.84
C TYR A 488 3.98 -2.06 -7.00
N THR A 489 3.78 -2.60 -5.80
CA THR A 489 4.84 -2.96 -4.84
C THR A 489 4.59 -4.37 -4.33
N GLN A 490 5.65 -5.17 -4.20
CA GLN A 490 5.61 -6.56 -3.75
C GLN A 490 6.78 -6.85 -2.80
N GLU A 491 6.50 -7.45 -1.65
CA GLU A 491 7.46 -8.03 -0.70
C GLU A 491 6.92 -9.41 -0.28
N ASP A 492 7.36 -10.45 -0.99
CA ASP A 492 6.92 -11.83 -0.72
C ASP A 492 7.36 -12.26 0.69
N PRO A 493 6.55 -13.01 1.47
CA PRO A 493 5.16 -13.41 1.24
C PRO A 493 4.16 -12.48 1.97
N GLN A 494 4.53 -11.24 2.29
CA GLN A 494 3.86 -10.42 3.30
C GLN A 494 3.04 -9.25 2.76
N LEU A 495 3.40 -8.66 1.61
CA LEU A 495 2.77 -7.44 1.10
C LEU A 495 2.68 -7.43 -0.44
N GLU A 496 1.48 -7.26 -0.96
CA GLU A 496 1.22 -6.71 -2.30
C GLU A 496 0.46 -5.38 -2.15
N ALA A 497 0.84 -4.36 -2.93
CA ALA A 497 0.17 -3.06 -2.95
C ALA A 497 0.06 -2.51 -4.37
N PHE A 498 -1.08 -1.89 -4.70
CA PHE A 498 -1.35 -1.22 -5.98
C PHE A 498 -1.98 0.16 -5.74
N TYR A 499 -1.61 1.14 -6.56
CA TYR A 499 -2.29 2.43 -6.57
C TYR A 499 -2.48 2.98 -7.98
N PHE A 500 -3.47 3.85 -8.13
CA PHE A 500 -3.71 4.65 -9.33
C PHE A 500 -4.19 6.07 -8.96
N GLY A 501 -3.66 7.08 -9.63
CA GLY A 501 -3.91 8.49 -9.33
C GLY A 501 -4.02 9.38 -10.56
N SER A 502 -4.93 10.35 -10.47
CA SER A 502 -5.35 11.23 -11.55
C SER A 502 -5.89 12.56 -11.04
N THR A 503 -5.12 13.65 -11.12
CA THR A 503 -5.72 15.00 -11.20
C THR A 503 -6.27 15.28 -12.61
N VAL A 504 -6.60 16.53 -12.93
CA VAL A 504 -6.88 17.12 -14.24
C VAL A 504 -6.54 18.59 -14.04
N GLU A 505 -5.73 19.22 -14.91
CA GLU A 505 -5.43 20.66 -14.79
C GLU A 505 -6.02 21.45 -15.97
N TYR A 506 -6.74 22.53 -15.62
CA TYR A 506 -7.35 23.47 -16.54
C TYR A 506 -6.85 24.91 -16.30
N GLU A 507 -6.16 25.46 -17.30
CA GLU A 507 -5.75 26.87 -17.30
C GLU A 507 -6.95 27.77 -17.55
N ALA A 508 -7.49 28.34 -16.47
CA ALA A 508 -8.60 29.29 -16.52
C ALA A 508 -8.12 30.68 -16.96
N THR A 509 -6.89 31.06 -16.59
CA THR A 509 -6.14 32.19 -17.16
C THR A 509 -4.63 31.87 -17.10
N SER A 510 -3.80 32.62 -17.83
CA SER A 510 -2.32 32.54 -17.76
C SER A 510 -1.70 32.76 -16.36
N ALA A 511 -2.50 33.11 -15.36
CA ALA A 511 -2.10 33.26 -13.96
C ALA A 511 -2.89 32.36 -13.00
N CYS A 512 -3.87 31.58 -13.48
CA CYS A 512 -4.79 30.81 -12.63
C CYS A 512 -5.12 29.45 -13.24
N LEU A 513 -4.72 28.39 -12.53
CA LEU A 513 -4.89 27.00 -12.93
C LEU A 513 -5.77 26.27 -11.91
N LEU A 514 -6.85 25.65 -12.39
CA LEU A 514 -7.78 24.84 -11.60
C LEU A 514 -7.41 23.36 -11.71
N SER A 515 -7.55 22.62 -10.62
CA SER A 515 -7.19 21.21 -10.52
C SER A 515 -8.28 20.38 -9.84
N LEU A 516 -8.56 19.19 -10.40
CA LEU A 516 -9.57 18.23 -9.91
C LEU A 516 -8.95 16.84 -9.85
N SER A 517 -9.05 16.09 -8.75
CA SER A 517 -8.29 14.85 -8.54
C SER A 517 -9.04 13.69 -7.92
N ALA A 518 -8.58 12.49 -8.24
CA ALA A 518 -8.91 11.23 -7.59
C ALA A 518 -7.66 10.35 -7.42
N ARG A 519 -7.57 9.63 -6.30
CA ARG A 519 -6.57 8.57 -6.04
C ARG A 519 -7.28 7.34 -5.46
N TYR A 520 -6.86 6.16 -5.90
CA TYR A 520 -7.19 4.88 -5.29
C TYR A 520 -5.90 4.16 -4.90
N TYR A 521 -5.90 3.51 -3.75
CA TYR A 521 -4.83 2.65 -3.26
C TYR A 521 -5.46 1.40 -2.65
N LYS A 522 -4.81 0.25 -2.81
CA LYS A 522 -5.08 -0.98 -2.06
C LYS A 522 -3.78 -1.69 -1.70
N ASP A 523 -3.70 -2.25 -0.51
CA ASP A 523 -2.72 -3.28 -0.16
C ASP A 523 -3.34 -4.50 0.54
N THR A 524 -2.51 -5.52 0.76
CA THR A 524 -2.82 -6.73 1.54
C THR A 524 -2.44 -6.63 3.02
N GLY A 525 -1.93 -5.48 3.47
CA GLY A 525 -1.33 -5.31 4.79
C GLY A 525 0.06 -5.94 4.89
N GLU A 526 0.59 -6.06 6.11
CA GLU A 526 1.80 -6.84 6.41
C GLU A 526 1.45 -8.10 7.22
N ILE A 527 1.98 -9.28 6.85
CA ILE A 527 1.60 -10.57 7.46
C ILE A 527 2.68 -11.09 8.42
N GLU A 528 2.68 -10.61 9.66
CA GLU A 528 3.56 -11.12 10.74
C GLU A 528 2.99 -12.39 11.41
N ASN A 529 3.83 -13.39 11.66
CA ASN A 529 3.43 -14.74 12.07
C ASN A 529 3.58 -14.96 13.59
N SER A 530 3.10 -14.03 14.42
CA SER A 530 3.14 -14.14 15.90
C SER A 530 1.75 -14.22 16.53
N LEU A 531 1.69 -14.57 17.82
CA LEU A 531 0.43 -14.66 18.58
C LEU A 531 -0.22 -13.29 18.85
N PHE A 532 0.56 -12.21 18.77
CA PHE A 532 0.16 -10.82 19.03
C PHE A 532 0.74 -9.88 17.96
N SER A 533 0.45 -10.20 16.69
CA SER A 533 0.90 -9.40 15.55
C SER A 533 0.40 -7.96 15.63
N ASN A 534 1.33 -6.99 15.60
CA ASN A 534 1.01 -5.56 15.49
C ASN A 534 0.84 -5.10 14.04
N ALA A 535 1.06 -6.00 13.08
CA ALA A 535 1.09 -5.68 11.66
C ALA A 535 -0.27 -5.16 11.14
N ALA A 536 -0.21 -4.26 10.14
CA ALA A 536 -1.40 -3.64 9.59
C ALA A 536 -2.22 -4.65 8.77
N PRO A 537 -3.55 -4.77 8.97
CA PRO A 537 -4.41 -5.47 8.03
C PRO A 537 -4.49 -4.70 6.71
N GLY A 538 -4.85 -5.38 5.62
CA GLY A 538 -4.97 -4.76 4.30
C GLY A 538 -5.92 -3.57 4.30
N VAL A 539 -5.60 -2.55 3.51
CA VAL A 539 -6.37 -1.31 3.47
C VAL A 539 -6.68 -0.87 2.04
N GLU A 540 -7.92 -0.46 1.81
CA GLU A 540 -8.33 0.29 0.62
C GLU A 540 -8.51 1.76 0.96
N THR A 541 -8.04 2.64 0.08
CA THR A 541 -8.15 4.08 0.30
C THR A 541 -8.60 4.83 -0.95
N TYR A 542 -9.40 5.87 -0.72
CA TYR A 542 -10.08 6.64 -1.74
C TYR A 542 -9.93 8.13 -1.45
N GLN A 543 -9.38 8.89 -2.39
CA GLN A 543 -9.21 10.34 -2.30
C GLN A 543 -9.96 11.02 -3.45
N PHE A 544 -10.60 12.16 -3.18
CA PHE A 544 -11.07 13.08 -4.19
C PHE A 544 -10.74 14.51 -3.77
N GLY A 545 -10.09 15.31 -4.61
CA GLY A 545 -9.57 16.61 -4.20
C GLY A 545 -9.67 17.69 -5.26
N VAL A 546 -9.81 18.94 -4.83
CA VAL A 546 -9.85 20.12 -5.68
C VAL A 546 -8.77 21.11 -5.23
N GLY A 547 -8.19 21.84 -6.18
CA GLY A 547 -7.20 22.86 -5.87
C GLY A 547 -7.09 23.94 -6.93
N VAL A 548 -6.50 25.06 -6.53
CA VAL A 548 -6.19 26.21 -7.39
C VAL A 548 -4.72 26.58 -7.24
N ARG A 549 -4.04 26.79 -8.37
CA ARG A 549 -2.68 27.33 -8.42
C ARG A 549 -2.73 28.72 -9.07
N TYR A 550 -2.39 29.75 -8.31
CA TYR A 550 -2.18 31.09 -8.81
C TYR A 550 -0.68 31.32 -9.06
N GLN A 551 -0.34 31.98 -10.16
CA GLN A 551 1.04 32.17 -10.60
C GLN A 551 1.29 33.63 -11.03
N TRP A 552 2.37 34.20 -10.52
CA TRP A 552 2.92 35.51 -10.86
C TRP A 552 4.29 35.34 -11.54
N GLU A 553 4.92 36.42 -12.00
CA GLU A 553 6.20 36.38 -12.73
C GLU A 553 7.34 35.62 -12.01
N ARG A 554 7.34 35.64 -10.67
CA ARG A 554 8.41 35.09 -9.82
C ARG A 554 7.92 34.16 -8.72
N SER A 555 6.61 34.00 -8.54
CA SER A 555 6.04 33.27 -7.42
C SER A 555 4.80 32.49 -7.82
N ALA A 556 4.46 31.47 -7.03
CA ALA A 556 3.21 30.74 -7.18
C ALA A 556 2.65 30.34 -5.82
N LEU A 557 1.32 30.31 -5.71
CA LEU A 557 0.56 29.87 -4.55
C LEU A 557 -0.40 28.75 -5.00
N LYS A 558 -0.33 27.60 -4.36
CA LYS A 558 -1.28 26.48 -4.49
C LYS A 558 -2.13 26.41 -3.23
N LEU A 559 -3.44 26.25 -3.40
CA LEU A 559 -4.37 25.81 -2.36
C LEU A 559 -5.00 24.49 -2.83
N TYR A 560 -5.13 23.51 -1.95
CA TYR A 560 -5.74 22.21 -2.27
C TYR A 560 -6.48 21.65 -1.06
N VAL A 561 -7.65 21.05 -1.30
CA VAL A 561 -8.44 20.36 -0.28
C VAL A 561 -9.00 19.05 -0.83
N ALA A 562 -9.03 18.01 -0.01
CA ALA A 562 -9.55 16.70 -0.40
C ALA A 562 -10.23 15.96 0.76
N PRO A 563 -11.49 15.51 0.64
CA PRO A 563 -11.94 14.33 1.37
C PRO A 563 -11.08 13.10 1.02
N TYR A 564 -10.77 12.32 2.04
CA TYR A 564 -10.01 11.09 1.95
C TYR A 564 -10.62 10.03 2.87
N SER A 565 -10.62 8.76 2.45
CA SER A 565 -11.25 7.66 3.19
C SER A 565 -10.32 6.45 3.25
N THR A 566 -10.12 5.89 4.43
CA THR A 566 -9.40 4.62 4.66
C THR A 566 -10.39 3.55 5.12
N ARG A 567 -10.33 2.35 4.53
CA ARG A 567 -11.17 1.19 4.84
C ARG A 567 -10.30 -0.04 5.03
N TYR A 568 -10.27 -0.61 6.23
CA TYR A 568 -9.41 -1.75 6.57
C TYR A 568 -10.15 -3.09 6.41
N GLU A 569 -9.40 -4.14 6.09
CA GLU A 569 -9.91 -5.50 6.08
C GLU A 569 -10.19 -6.01 7.52
N PRO A 570 -11.16 -6.92 7.73
CA PRO A 570 -11.60 -7.32 9.07
C PRO A 570 -10.49 -7.92 9.93
N PHE A 571 -10.44 -7.53 11.20
CA PHE A 571 -9.40 -7.94 12.15
C PHE A 571 -9.34 -9.46 12.37
N GLY A 572 -8.12 -10.01 12.35
CA GLY A 572 -7.83 -11.34 12.87
C GLY A 572 -7.71 -11.34 14.39
N ILE A 573 -7.59 -12.52 15.01
CA ILE A 573 -7.43 -12.62 16.48
C ILE A 573 -6.17 -11.90 16.98
N GLY A 574 -5.06 -11.96 16.23
CA GLY A 574 -3.79 -11.33 16.62
C GLY A 574 -3.85 -9.79 16.64
N THR A 575 -4.62 -9.17 15.73
CA THR A 575 -4.68 -7.70 15.59
C THR A 575 -5.75 -7.03 16.46
N ALA A 576 -6.52 -7.78 17.25
CA ALA A 576 -7.68 -7.27 17.98
C ALA A 576 -7.34 -6.16 19.01
N PHE A 577 -6.15 -6.20 19.64
CA PHE A 577 -5.68 -5.12 20.53
C PHE A 577 -5.50 -3.78 19.78
N PHE A 578 -5.22 -3.85 18.48
CA PHE A 578 -4.95 -2.71 17.60
C PHE A 578 -6.20 -2.26 16.82
N GLN A 579 -7.40 -2.74 17.18
CA GLN A 579 -8.65 -2.40 16.48
C GLN A 579 -8.95 -0.89 16.40
N ASN A 580 -8.51 -0.10 17.39
CA ASN A 580 -8.68 1.36 17.41
C ASN A 580 -7.63 2.11 16.57
N LEU A 581 -6.46 1.49 16.37
CA LEU A 581 -5.44 1.96 15.44
C LEU A 581 -5.91 1.71 14.00
N TYR A 582 -6.31 0.48 13.68
CA TYR A 582 -6.68 0.04 12.33
C TYR A 582 -8.19 0.14 12.01
N LYS A 583 -8.92 1.11 12.61
CA LYS A 583 -10.33 1.36 12.26
C LYS A 583 -10.47 2.20 10.99
N ASP A 584 -11.56 1.97 10.28
CA ASP A 584 -12.07 2.83 9.20
C ASP A 584 -12.15 4.29 9.65
N ARG A 585 -11.74 5.21 8.77
CA ARG A 585 -11.75 6.66 9.01
C ARG A 585 -12.07 7.41 7.74
N ASP A 586 -12.74 8.55 7.92
CA ASP A 586 -12.90 9.58 6.92
C ASP A 586 -12.15 10.84 7.38
N TRP A 587 -11.42 11.43 6.45
CA TRP A 587 -10.39 12.41 6.68
C TRP A 587 -10.63 13.65 5.82
N GLY A 588 -10.25 14.82 6.33
CA GLY A 588 -10.00 16.00 5.52
C GLY A 588 -8.49 16.19 5.30
N ILE A 589 -8.12 16.59 4.08
CA ILE A 589 -6.78 17.06 3.73
C ILE A 589 -6.90 18.53 3.33
N ALA A 590 -6.02 19.38 3.84
CA ALA A 590 -5.88 20.77 3.42
C ALA A 590 -4.39 21.13 3.26
N GLN A 591 -4.02 21.64 2.08
CA GLN A 591 -2.66 22.02 1.72
C GLN A 591 -2.58 23.46 1.21
N ILE A 592 -1.54 24.19 1.65
CA ILE A 592 -1.10 25.47 1.10
C ILE A 592 0.39 25.39 0.75
N ALA A 593 0.73 25.64 -0.51
CA ALA A 593 2.12 25.66 -0.98
C ALA A 593 2.45 26.98 -1.67
N TYR A 594 3.59 27.57 -1.32
CA TYR A 594 4.12 28.81 -1.87
C TYR A 594 5.53 28.62 -2.44
N SER A 595 5.88 29.38 -3.46
CA SER A 595 7.26 29.47 -3.95
C SER A 595 7.60 30.86 -4.46
N LEU A 596 8.90 31.15 -4.44
CA LEU A 596 9.50 32.38 -4.95
C LEU A 596 10.84 32.06 -5.64
N THR A 597 11.06 32.61 -6.83
CA THR A 597 12.27 32.43 -7.66
C THR A 597 12.88 33.79 -7.99
N PHE A 598 14.19 33.97 -7.79
CA PHE A 598 14.87 35.28 -7.90
C PHE A 598 16.37 35.18 -8.22
#